data_AF-A0A8D8FXY0-F1
#
_entry.id   AF-A0A8D8FXY0-F1
#
_cell.length_a   1.000
_cell.length_b   1.000
_cell.length_c   1.000
_cell.angle_alpha   90.00
_cell.angle_beta   90.00
_cell.angle_gamma   90.00
#
_symmetry.space_group_name_H-M   'P 1'
#
loop_
_entity.id
_entity.type
_entity.pdbx_description
1 polymer ?
#
loop_
_entity_poly.entity_id
_entity_poly.type
_entity_poly.pdbx_seq_one_letter_code
_entity_poly.pdbx_strand_id
1 'polypeptide(L)'
;MQYLELTRRIIAKGNKRLDRTGVGTLSIFGSQMRYNLRNNTLPLLTTKRVFFRGVAEELLWFIRGRTNAKDLQQKNIHIWDGNSTREFLDSAGFTDREEGELRSFK
;
A
#
# COMPACT_ATOMS: atom_id res chain seq x y z
N MET A 1 13.06 12.29 13.55
CA MET A 1 11.77 11.90 12.91
C MET A 1 11.42 10.46 13.29
N GLN A 2 10.19 10.19 13.73
CA GLN A 2 9.76 8.87 14.22
C GLN A 2 9.94 7.74 13.19
N TYR A 3 9.59 8.00 11.93
CA TYR A 3 9.75 7.04 10.82
C TYR A 3 11.20 6.58 10.64
N LEU A 4 12.16 7.51 10.52
CA LEU A 4 13.57 7.17 10.31
C LEU A 4 14.16 6.42 11.49
N GLU A 5 13.73 6.74 12.71
CA GLU A 5 14.20 6.05 13.92
C GLU A 5 13.68 4.61 13.98
N LEU A 6 12.42 4.40 13.63
CA LEU A 6 11.85 3.07 13.50
C LEU A 6 12.59 2.24 12.44
N THR A 7 12.87 2.82 11.27
CA THR A 7 13.63 2.13 10.20
C THR A 7 15.03 1.74 10.68
N ARG A 8 15.77 2.65 11.35
CA ARG A 8 17.09 2.32 11.91
C ARG A 8 17.03 1.19 12.92
N ARG A 9 16.03 1.20 13.81
CA ARG A 9 15.83 0.13 14.80
C ARG A 9 15.54 -1.22 14.14
N ILE A 10 14.71 -1.25 13.09
CA ILE A 10 14.43 -2.48 12.33
C ILE A 10 15.70 -3.02 11.67
N ILE A 11 16.53 -2.15 11.09
CA ILE A 11 17.79 -2.56 10.45
C ILE A 11 18.77 -3.11 11.50
N ALA A 12 18.92 -2.44 12.64
CA ALA A 12 19.92 -2.80 13.65
C ALA A 12 19.51 -4.00 14.53
N LYS A 13 18.21 -4.19 14.80
CA LYS A 13 17.71 -5.14 15.80
C LYS A 13 16.59 -6.05 15.28
N GLY A 14 16.23 -5.95 14.01
CA GLY A 14 15.15 -6.74 13.42
C GLY A 14 15.51 -8.22 13.27
N ASN A 15 14.53 -9.09 13.48
CA ASN A 15 14.66 -10.51 13.22
C ASN A 15 14.51 -10.77 11.72
N LYS A 16 15.46 -11.52 11.14
CA LYS A 16 15.37 -12.02 9.77
C LYS A 16 14.25 -13.07 9.68
N ARG A 17 13.36 -12.93 8.70
CA ARG A 17 12.26 -13.86 8.43
C ARG A 17 12.10 -14.03 6.93
N LEU A 18 11.68 -15.22 6.50
CA LEU A 18 11.17 -15.44 5.15
C LEU A 18 9.72 -14.93 5.06
N ASP A 19 9.36 -14.34 3.93
CA ASP A 19 8.03 -13.80 3.66
C ASP A 19 7.38 -14.50 2.45
N ARG A 20 6.11 -14.19 2.18
CA ARG A 20 5.35 -14.81 1.08
C ARG A 20 5.96 -14.52 -0.31
N THR A 21 6.68 -13.41 -0.45
CA THR A 21 7.33 -13.05 -1.73
C THR A 21 8.62 -13.81 -1.97
N GLY A 22 9.18 -14.46 -0.94
CA GLY A 22 10.44 -15.20 -1.02
C GLY A 22 11.69 -14.32 -0.91
N VAL A 23 11.55 -12.99 -0.80
CA VAL A 23 12.67 -12.04 -0.68
C VAL A 23 13.23 -12.04 0.75
N GLY A 24 12.36 -12.21 1.74
CA GLY A 24 12.70 -12.09 3.15
C GLY A 24 12.59 -10.66 3.70
N THR A 25 12.61 -10.54 5.02
CA THR A 25 12.34 -9.27 5.72
C THR A 25 13.10 -9.19 7.05
N LEU A 26 13.49 -7.97 7.46
CA LEU A 26 13.86 -7.64 8.84
C LEU A 26 12.64 -7.09 9.56
N SER A 27 12.29 -7.65 10.72
CA SER A 27 11.06 -7.29 11.42
C SER A 27 11.22 -7.17 12.93
N ILE A 28 10.48 -6.24 13.52
CA ILE A 28 10.23 -6.15 14.95
C ILE A 28 8.72 -6.20 15.19
N PHE A 29 8.30 -6.63 16.38
CA PHE A 29 6.88 -6.69 16.72
C PHE A 29 6.45 -5.51 17.57
N GLY A 30 5.39 -4.81 17.15
CA GLY A 30 4.81 -3.69 17.87
C GLY A 30 5.67 -2.42 17.80
N SER A 31 5.10 -1.34 17.27
CA SER A 31 5.71 -0.01 17.23
C SER A 31 4.61 1.04 17.12
N GLN A 32 4.81 2.22 17.72
CA GLN A 32 3.84 3.31 17.66
C GLN A 32 4.50 4.55 17.08
N MET A 33 3.78 5.22 16.18
CA MET A 33 4.09 6.57 15.72
C MET A 33 2.88 7.46 15.98
N ARG A 34 3.12 8.72 16.36
CA ARG A 34 2.07 9.71 16.63
C ARG A 34 2.38 11.00 15.88
N TYR A 35 1.46 11.46 15.04
CA TYR A 35 1.62 12.68 14.27
C TYR A 35 0.54 13.68 14.65
N ASN A 36 0.94 14.94 14.88
CA ASN A 36 0.00 16.02 15.14
C ASN A 36 -0.50 16.60 13.81
N LEU A 37 -1.83 16.69 13.65
CA LEU A 37 -2.48 17.23 12.46
C LEU A 37 -3.00 18.66 12.65
N ARG A 38 -2.83 19.24 13.85
CA ARG A 38 -3.20 20.63 14.12
C ARG A 38 -2.47 21.59 13.19
N ASN A 39 -3.01 22.80 13.05
CA ASN A 39 -2.43 23.87 12.24
C ASN A 39 -2.24 23.45 10.77
N ASN A 40 -3.20 22.71 10.20
CA ASN A 40 -3.21 22.25 8.80
C ASN A 40 -1.93 21.49 8.40
N THR A 41 -1.36 20.70 9.31
CA THR A 41 -0.13 19.94 9.06
C THR A 41 -0.45 18.53 8.59
N LEU A 42 0.10 18.16 7.43
CA LEU A 42 0.09 16.78 6.95
C LEU A 42 1.49 16.16 7.15
N PRO A 43 1.63 15.00 7.81
CA PRO A 43 2.91 14.37 8.07
C PRO A 43 3.46 13.64 6.83
N LEU A 44 3.63 14.36 5.73
CA LEU A 44 4.25 13.83 4.52
C LEU A 44 5.76 13.72 4.74
N LEU A 45 6.33 12.55 4.43
CA LEU A 45 7.78 12.37 4.52
C LEU A 45 8.49 13.30 3.53
N THR A 46 9.50 14.02 4.02
CA THR A 46 10.28 14.96 3.22
C THR A 46 11.62 14.40 2.76
N THR A 47 12.09 13.30 3.36
CA THR A 47 13.36 12.65 3.00
C THR A 47 13.33 11.91 1.67
N LYS A 48 12.13 11.70 1.11
CA LYS A 48 11.90 11.13 -0.22
C LYS A 48 10.57 11.68 -0.73
N ARG A 49 10.49 11.97 -2.03
CA ARG A 49 9.24 12.40 -2.66
C ARG A 49 8.18 11.32 -2.53
N VAL A 50 7.01 11.70 -2.01
CA VAL A 50 5.81 10.85 -1.95
C VAL A 50 4.92 11.16 -3.15
N PHE A 51 4.38 10.12 -3.79
CA PHE A 51 3.43 10.28 -4.89
C PHE A 51 2.03 10.63 -4.38
N PHE A 52 1.86 11.87 -3.92
CA PHE A 52 0.64 12.31 -3.24
C PHE A 52 -0.62 12.24 -4.13
N ARG A 53 -0.50 12.51 -5.43
CA ARG A 53 -1.63 12.38 -6.38
C ARG A 53 -2.23 10.97 -6.34
N GLY A 54 -1.39 9.94 -6.31
CA GLY A 54 -1.83 8.55 -6.21
C GLY A 54 -2.60 8.28 -4.92
N VAL A 55 -2.05 8.70 -3.78
CA VAL A 55 -2.67 8.54 -2.45
C VAL A 55 -4.04 9.24 -2.37
N ALA A 56 -4.13 10.47 -2.89
CA ALA A 56 -5.37 11.23 -2.84
C ALA A 56 -6.46 10.62 -3.75
N GLU A 57 -6.11 10.24 -4.98
CA GLU A 57 -7.06 9.60 -5.91
C GLU A 57 -7.51 8.22 -5.44
N GLU A 58 -6.62 7.44 -4.82
CA GLU A 58 -6.95 6.17 -4.18
C GLU A 58 -7.96 6.37 -3.04
N LEU A 59 -7.74 7.35 -2.16
CA LEU A 59 -8.68 7.67 -1.09
C LEU A 59 -10.05 8.05 -1.66
N LEU A 60 -10.10 8.87 -2.71
CA LEU A 60 -11.35 9.24 -3.36
C LEU A 60 -12.00 8.05 -4.09
N TRP A 61 -11.22 7.10 -4.60
CA TRP A 61 -11.71 5.85 -5.19
C TRP A 61 -12.39 4.97 -4.13
N PHE A 62 -11.77 4.83 -2.94
CA PHE A 62 -12.39 4.16 -1.79
C PHE A 62 -13.71 4.82 -1.35
N ILE A 63 -13.72 6.15 -1.20
CA ILE A 63 -14.91 6.90 -0.76
C ILE A 63 -16.08 6.72 -1.75
N ARG A 64 -15.78 6.59 -3.05
CA ARG A 64 -16.79 6.33 -4.09
C ARG A 64 -17.27 4.88 -4.14
N GLY A 65 -16.71 3.99 -3.32
CA GLY A 65 -17.03 2.56 -3.32
C GLY A 65 -16.64 1.86 -4.63
N ARG A 66 -15.65 2.39 -5.35
CA ARG A 66 -15.17 1.76 -6.58
C ARG A 66 -14.25 0.59 -6.24
N THR A 67 -14.31 -0.45 -7.07
CA THR A 67 -13.54 -1.70 -6.88
C THR A 67 -12.72 -2.08 -8.11
N ASN A 68 -12.91 -1.39 -9.24
CA ASN A 68 -12.16 -1.68 -10.45
C ASN A 68 -10.88 -0.83 -10.56
N ALA A 69 -9.73 -1.48 -10.65
CA ALA A 69 -8.42 -0.84 -10.80
C ALA A 69 -8.29 -0.01 -12.09
N LYS A 70 -9.10 -0.32 -13.13
CA LYS A 70 -9.14 0.43 -14.39
C LYS A 70 -9.49 1.90 -14.19
N ASP A 71 -10.27 2.25 -13.17
CA ASP A 71 -10.60 3.63 -12.82
C ASP A 71 -9.35 4.46 -12.48
N LEU A 72 -8.36 3.82 -11.83
CA LEU A 72 -7.09 4.45 -11.47
C LEU A 72 -6.11 4.45 -12.65
N GLN A 73 -6.07 3.36 -13.43
CA GLN A 73 -5.24 3.26 -14.63
C GLN A 73 -5.59 4.32 -15.67
N GLN A 74 -6.89 4.62 -15.86
CA GLN A 74 -7.36 5.71 -16.72
C GLN A 74 -6.84 7.09 -16.29
N LYS A 75 -6.51 7.27 -15.00
CA LYS A 75 -5.88 8.47 -14.44
C LYS A 75 -4.34 8.39 -14.41
N ASN A 76 -3.77 7.38 -15.07
CA ASN A 76 -2.34 7.06 -15.06
C ASN A 76 -1.82 6.85 -13.62
N ILE A 77 -2.55 6.02 -12.86
CA ILE A 77 -2.22 5.61 -11.49
C ILE A 77 -2.25 4.08 -11.44
N HIS A 78 -1.08 3.48 -11.25
CA HIS A 78 -0.82 2.04 -11.44
C HIS A 78 -0.51 1.29 -10.14
N ILE A 79 -0.92 1.86 -8.99
CA ILE A 79 -0.55 1.34 -7.66
C ILE A 79 -1.19 -0.03 -7.34
N TRP A 80 -2.26 -0.40 -8.04
CA TRP A 80 -3.00 -1.66 -7.86
C TRP A 80 -2.78 -2.68 -9.00
N ASP A 81 -1.97 -2.37 -10.02
CA ASP A 81 -1.80 -3.21 -11.22
C ASP A 81 -1.30 -4.62 -10.89
N GLY A 82 -0.31 -4.73 -10.00
CA GLY A 82 0.24 -6.04 -9.59
C GLY A 82 -0.74 -6.93 -8.84
N ASN A 83 -1.91 -6.41 -8.44
CA ASN A 83 -2.96 -7.15 -7.76
C ASN A 83 -4.23 -7.31 -8.59
N SER A 84 -4.27 -6.78 -9.81
CA SER A 84 -5.48 -6.72 -10.63
C SER A 84 -5.41 -7.51 -11.94
N THR A 85 -4.23 -8.07 -12.28
CA THR A 85 -4.06 -8.90 -13.48
C THR A 85 -4.82 -10.22 -13.37
N ARG A 86 -5.10 -10.83 -14.53
CA ARG A 86 -5.74 -12.14 -14.62
C ARG A 86 -4.96 -13.20 -13.84
N GLU A 87 -3.64 -13.24 -14.02
CA GLU A 87 -2.75 -14.22 -13.39
C GLU A 87 -2.80 -14.10 -11.86
N PHE A 88 -2.80 -12.88 -11.33
CA PHE A 88 -2.88 -12.67 -9.89
C PHE A 88 -4.23 -13.14 -9.35
N LEU A 89 -5.33 -12.74 -9.98
CA LEU A 89 -6.67 -13.12 -9.57
C LEU A 89 -6.87 -14.64 -9.60
N ASP A 90 -6.36 -15.33 -10.62
CA ASP A 90 -6.42 -16.80 -10.69
C ASP A 90 -5.59 -17.46 -9.60
N SER A 91 -4.37 -16.95 -9.35
CA SER A 91 -3.52 -17.44 -8.27
C SER A 91 -4.14 -17.26 -6.88
N ALA A 92 -5.03 -16.26 -6.74
CA ALA A 92 -5.78 -15.97 -5.52
C ALA A 92 -7.15 -16.70 -5.45
N GLY A 93 -7.52 -17.49 -6.46
CA GLY A 93 -8.77 -18.26 -6.49
C GLY A 93 -10.01 -17.49 -6.96
N PHE A 94 -9.83 -16.37 -7.64
CA PHE A 94 -10.89 -15.48 -8.16
C PHE A 94 -11.08 -15.63 -9.68
N THR A 95 -11.34 -16.85 -10.14
CA THR A 95 -11.48 -17.19 -11.57
C THR A 95 -12.72 -16.58 -12.23
N ASP A 96 -13.73 -16.22 -11.44
CA ASP A 96 -15.01 -15.65 -11.89
C ASP A 96 -15.00 -14.13 -12.09
N ARG A 97 -13.95 -13.45 -11.60
CA ARG A 97 -13.87 -11.99 -11.64
C ARG A 97 -13.28 -11.52 -12.96
N GLU A 98 -13.69 -10.36 -13.45
CA GLU A 98 -13.00 -9.72 -14.57
C GLU A 98 -11.64 -9.15 -14.14
N GLU A 99 -10.71 -9.04 -15.07
CA GLU A 99 -9.45 -8.35 -14.82
C GLU A 99 -9.70 -6.88 -14.43
N GLY A 100 -9.02 -6.42 -13.38
CA GLY A 100 -9.28 -5.14 -12.76
C GLY A 100 -10.20 -5.20 -11.54
N GLU A 101 -11.01 -6.25 -11.35
CA GLU A 101 -12.04 -6.30 -10.32
C GLU A 101 -11.52 -6.76 -8.95
N LEU A 102 -11.48 -5.83 -7.98
CA LEU A 102 -10.89 -6.02 -6.64
C LEU A 102 -11.92 -6.13 -5.50
N ARG A 103 -13.20 -6.36 -5.79
CA ARG A 103 -14.24 -6.50 -4.74
C ARG A 103 -13.87 -7.48 -3.62
N SER A 104 -14.26 -7.15 -2.39
CA SER A 104 -13.93 -7.97 -1.21
C SER A 104 -14.76 -9.26 -1.09
N PHE A 105 -15.92 -9.33 -1.73
CA PHE A 105 -16.85 -10.46 -1.64
C PHE A 105 -16.97 -11.22 -2.97
N LYS A 106 -17.27 -12.51 -2.91
CA LYS A 106 -17.78 -13.25 -4.08
C LYS A 106 -19.25 -12.92 -4.26
#